data_AF-A0A484B4W0-F1
#
_entry.id   AF-A0A484B4W0-F1
#
_cell.length_a   1.000
_cell.length_b   1.000
_cell.length_c   1.000
_cell.angle_alpha   90.00
_cell.angle_beta   90.00
_cell.angle_gamma   90.00
#
_symmetry.space_group_name_H-M   'P 1'
#
loop_
_entity.id
_entity.type
_entity.pdbx_description
1 polymer ?
#
loop_
_entity_poly.entity_id
_entity_poly.type
_entity_poly.pdbx_seq_one_letter_code
_entity_poly.pdbx_strand_id
1 'polypeptide(L)'
;MMVQECRYQTLLLALLILLVQQSTAAPALREYQEPQPRTVRLLDRFNHRYPDGSYEFRFELDDGTARYERGYFAIINEVKTLMVVGYYSYRMPDNRYITVFYNADQFGYRQNQSITPEVYPNLPRSIEVPMLKESNELRQQTTAQPQYSRRQPSTTTSTTSTSSSSSSTSSSVNYASSLPKATSLPTRRGRY
;
A
#
# COMPACT_ATOMS: atom_id res chain seq x y z
N MET A 1 -31.36 74.33 -38.21
CA MET A 1 -30.24 73.43 -37.86
C MET A 1 -30.21 73.02 -36.38
N MET A 2 -30.74 73.81 -35.44
CA MET A 2 -30.70 73.49 -33.99
C MET A 2 -31.65 72.36 -33.51
N VAL A 3 -32.76 72.11 -34.21
CA VAL A 3 -33.77 71.09 -33.80
C VAL A 3 -33.32 69.67 -34.16
N GLN A 4 -32.49 69.51 -35.19
CA GLN A 4 -32.01 68.22 -35.69
C GLN A 4 -31.05 67.56 -34.67
N GLU A 5 -30.15 68.35 -34.09
CA GLU A 5 -29.15 67.92 -33.09
C GLU A 5 -29.83 67.44 -31.80
N CYS A 6 -30.89 68.13 -31.35
CA CYS A 6 -31.65 67.75 -30.17
C CYS A 6 -32.40 66.42 -30.35
N ARG A 7 -32.88 66.14 -31.58
CA ARG A 7 -33.50 64.86 -31.93
C ARG A 7 -32.48 63.73 -32.00
N TYR A 8 -31.27 63.99 -32.49
CA TYR A 8 -30.20 63.00 -32.51
C TYR A 8 -29.70 62.66 -31.11
N GLN A 9 -29.58 63.67 -30.24
CA GLN A 9 -29.11 63.50 -28.87
C GLN A 9 -30.13 62.75 -28.00
N THR A 10 -31.43 63.00 -28.19
CA THR A 10 -32.50 62.23 -27.54
C THR A 10 -32.55 60.78 -28.03
N LEU A 11 -32.33 60.53 -29.33
CA LEU A 11 -32.24 59.17 -29.87
C LEU A 11 -31.00 58.42 -29.37
N LEU A 12 -29.86 59.10 -29.25
CA LEU A 12 -28.61 58.50 -28.74
C LEU A 12 -28.72 58.14 -27.26
N LEU A 13 -29.36 59.00 -26.45
CA LEU A 13 -29.67 58.69 -25.05
C LEU A 13 -30.66 57.53 -24.92
N ALA A 14 -31.69 57.47 -25.76
CA ALA A 14 -32.65 56.36 -25.76
C ALA A 14 -31.98 55.03 -26.15
N LEU A 15 -31.08 55.04 -27.14
CA LEU A 15 -30.29 53.87 -27.54
C LEU A 15 -29.36 53.40 -26.41
N LEU A 16 -28.72 54.33 -25.71
CA LEU A 16 -27.84 54.03 -24.58
C LEU A 16 -28.62 53.39 -23.43
N ILE A 17 -29.82 53.87 -23.13
CA ILE A 17 -30.71 53.27 -22.12
C ILE A 17 -31.17 51.87 -22.55
N LEU A 18 -31.49 51.66 -23.84
CA LEU A 18 -31.91 50.35 -24.36
C LEU A 18 -30.75 49.32 -24.31
N LEU A 19 -29.52 49.74 -24.57
CA LEU A 19 -28.32 48.90 -24.50
C LEU A 19 -27.98 48.47 -23.06
N VAL A 20 -28.22 49.33 -22.06
CA VAL A 20 -28.00 48.98 -20.64
C VAL A 20 -28.99 47.92 -20.15
N GLN A 21 -30.23 47.91 -20.67
CA GLN A 21 -31.26 46.95 -20.23
C GLN A 21 -30.99 45.50 -20.68
N GLN A 22 -30.32 45.29 -21.82
CA GLN A 22 -30.01 43.96 -22.33
C GLN A 22 -28.86 43.24 -21.59
N SER A 23 -28.12 43.94 -20.73
CA SER A 23 -26.92 43.43 -20.05
C SER A 23 -27.20 42.73 -18.70
N THR A 24 -28.47 42.56 -18.31
CA THR A 24 -28.84 41.98 -17.00
C THR A 24 -29.11 40.47 -17.05
N ALA A 25 -28.34 39.72 -17.84
CA ALA A 25 -28.27 38.26 -17.70
C ALA A 25 -27.12 37.91 -16.74
N ALA A 26 -27.34 38.11 -15.43
CA ALA A 26 -26.44 37.54 -14.44
C ALA A 26 -26.51 36.01 -14.56
N PRO A 27 -25.39 35.30 -14.80
CA PRO A 27 -25.41 33.85 -14.71
C PRO A 27 -25.87 33.51 -13.29
N ALA A 28 -26.94 32.70 -13.19
CA ALA A 28 -27.34 32.13 -11.92
C ALA A 28 -26.11 31.41 -11.36
N LEU A 29 -25.49 32.00 -10.35
CA LEU A 29 -24.42 31.38 -9.59
C LEU A 29 -25.05 30.10 -9.05
N ARG A 30 -24.64 28.94 -9.59
CA ARG A 30 -24.96 27.68 -8.94
C ARG A 30 -24.40 27.81 -7.54
N GLU A 31 -25.31 27.81 -6.57
CA GLU A 31 -24.96 27.72 -5.17
C GLU A 31 -24.12 26.46 -5.03
N TYR A 32 -22.80 26.64 -4.91
CA TYR A 32 -21.90 25.57 -4.52
C TYR A 32 -22.34 25.21 -3.11
N GLN A 33 -23.21 24.21 -3.01
CA GLN A 33 -23.60 23.65 -1.74
C GLN A 33 -22.35 22.97 -1.20
N GLU A 34 -21.60 23.71 -0.39
CA GLU A 34 -20.39 23.23 0.26
C GLU A 34 -20.80 21.98 1.05
N PRO A 35 -20.16 20.82 0.81
CA PRO A 35 -20.48 19.61 1.56
C PRO A 35 -20.36 19.94 3.04
N GLN A 36 -21.45 19.76 3.78
CA GLN A 36 -21.46 19.98 5.23
C GLN A 36 -20.24 19.28 5.84
N PRO A 37 -19.44 19.96 6.68
CA PRO A 37 -18.24 19.38 7.26
C PRO A 37 -18.64 18.24 8.20
N ARG A 38 -18.76 17.04 7.65
CA ARG A 38 -18.89 15.83 8.45
C ARG A 38 -17.54 15.57 9.12
N THR A 39 -17.56 15.40 10.42
CA THR A 39 -16.37 14.93 11.15
C THR A 39 -16.18 13.45 10.81
N VAL A 40 -15.15 13.16 10.01
CA VAL A 40 -14.81 11.80 9.61
C VAL A 40 -14.09 11.11 10.77
N ARG A 41 -14.48 9.88 11.12
CA ARG A 41 -13.90 9.12 12.22
C ARG A 41 -12.86 8.13 11.71
N LEU A 42 -11.74 8.03 12.43
CA LEU A 42 -10.74 6.99 12.21
C LEU A 42 -11.28 5.64 12.69
N LEU A 43 -11.38 4.67 11.79
CA LEU A 43 -11.75 3.29 12.12
C LEU A 43 -10.53 2.48 12.56
N ASP A 44 -9.42 2.66 11.85
CA ASP A 44 -8.25 1.82 12.04
C ASP A 44 -6.99 2.48 11.47
N ARG A 45 -5.84 2.13 12.07
CA ARG A 45 -4.54 2.71 11.77
C ARG A 45 -3.44 1.72 12.12
N PHE A 46 -2.43 1.65 11.25
CA PHE A 46 -1.21 0.91 11.51
C PHE A 46 -0.02 1.65 10.90
N ASN A 47 1.09 1.66 11.62
CA ASN A 47 2.34 2.29 11.19
C ASN A 47 3.49 1.53 11.86
N HIS A 48 4.35 0.95 11.04
CA HIS A 48 5.50 0.20 11.51
C HIS A 48 6.73 0.52 10.66
N ARG A 49 7.90 0.61 11.31
CA ARG A 49 9.20 0.86 10.69
C ARG A 49 10.11 -0.30 11.06
N TYR A 50 10.70 -0.93 10.04
CA TYR A 50 11.56 -2.09 10.21
C TYR A 50 13.05 -1.65 10.27
N PRO A 51 13.93 -2.44 10.92
CA PRO A 51 15.35 -2.11 11.03
C PRO A 51 16.11 -2.00 9.69
N ASP A 52 15.64 -2.68 8.63
CA ASP A 52 16.22 -2.63 7.28
C ASP A 52 15.87 -1.33 6.50
N GLY A 53 15.03 -0.48 7.11
CA GLY A 53 14.51 0.77 6.57
C GLY A 53 13.18 0.62 5.83
N SER A 54 12.67 -0.60 5.65
CA SER A 54 11.35 -0.83 5.10
C SER A 54 10.26 -0.32 6.05
N TYR A 55 9.05 -0.10 5.55
CA TYR A 55 7.94 0.38 6.37
C TYR A 55 6.60 -0.14 5.87
N GLU A 56 5.63 -0.08 6.77
CA GLU A 56 4.24 -0.38 6.46
C GLU A 56 3.33 0.64 7.14
N PHE A 57 2.37 1.14 6.38
CA PHE A 57 1.45 2.18 6.81
C PHE A 57 0.06 1.91 6.24
N ARG A 58 -0.97 2.03 7.08
CA ARG A 58 -2.35 1.98 6.62
C ARG A 58 -3.29 2.75 7.54
N PHE A 59 -4.37 3.25 6.99
CA PHE A 59 -5.48 3.81 7.74
C PHE A 59 -6.81 3.56 7.02
N GLU A 60 -7.88 3.62 7.80
CA GLU A 60 -9.25 3.48 7.32
C GLU A 60 -10.15 4.46 8.07
N LEU A 61 -10.99 5.17 7.32
CA LEU A 61 -11.95 6.14 7.81
C LEU A 61 -13.39 5.63 7.62
N ASP A 62 -14.31 6.13 8.44
CA ASP A 62 -15.72 5.69 8.42
C ASP A 62 -16.50 6.10 7.18
N ASP A 63 -15.98 7.05 6.41
CA ASP A 63 -16.55 7.44 5.12
C ASP A 63 -16.07 6.57 3.93
N GLY A 64 -15.27 5.54 4.23
CA GLY A 64 -14.70 4.61 3.28
C GLY A 64 -13.44 5.11 2.58
N THR A 65 -12.88 6.23 3.02
CA THR A 65 -11.51 6.62 2.65
C THR A 65 -10.52 5.68 3.33
N ALA A 66 -9.65 5.05 2.56
CA ALA A 66 -8.64 4.15 3.09
C ALA A 66 -7.35 4.22 2.28
N ARG A 67 -6.21 3.93 2.93
CA ARG A 67 -4.91 3.80 2.27
C ARG A 67 -4.12 2.69 2.91
N TYR A 68 -3.41 1.93 2.09
CA TYR A 68 -2.36 1.01 2.52
C TYR A 68 -1.12 1.27 1.67
N GLU A 69 0.04 1.27 2.32
CA GLU A 69 1.32 1.44 1.67
C GLU A 69 2.38 0.59 2.37
N ARG A 70 3.21 -0.10 1.57
CA ARG A 70 4.39 -0.81 2.05
C ARG A 70 5.59 -0.39 1.21
N GLY A 71 6.60 0.17 1.88
CA GLY A 71 7.89 0.49 1.28
C GLY A 71 8.92 -0.57 1.61
N TYR A 72 9.69 -1.01 0.63
CA TYR A 72 10.78 -1.96 0.77
C TYR A 72 11.91 -1.58 -0.17
N PHE A 73 13.09 -2.14 0.02
CA PHE A 73 14.22 -1.88 -0.87
C PHE A 73 14.43 -3.05 -1.82
N ALA A 74 14.88 -2.77 -3.03
CA ALA A 74 15.39 -3.76 -3.98
C ALA A 74 16.75 -3.30 -4.52
N ILE A 75 17.62 -4.23 -4.91
CA ILE A 75 18.88 -3.90 -5.58
C ILE A 75 18.64 -3.95 -7.08
N ILE A 76 18.74 -2.80 -7.74
CA ILE A 76 18.58 -2.65 -9.19
C ILE A 76 19.88 -2.04 -9.72
N ASN A 77 20.58 -2.76 -10.59
CA ASN A 77 21.88 -2.32 -11.14
C ASN A 77 22.87 -1.90 -10.03
N GLU A 78 23.02 -2.74 -9.00
CA GLU A 78 23.91 -2.51 -7.84
C GLU A 78 23.52 -1.32 -6.94
N VAL A 79 22.40 -0.65 -7.24
CA VAL A 79 21.87 0.46 -6.43
C VAL A 79 20.72 -0.03 -5.57
N LYS A 80 20.77 0.28 -4.27
CA LYS A 80 19.64 0.06 -3.33
C LYS A 80 18.54 1.09 -3.64
N THR A 81 17.48 0.63 -4.28
CA THR A 81 16.34 1.45 -4.72
C THR A 81 15.12 1.22 -3.84
N LEU A 82 14.46 2.30 -3.43
CA LEU A 82 13.18 2.23 -2.72
C LEU A 82 12.07 1.84 -3.69
N MET A 83 11.30 0.82 -3.32
CA MET A 83 10.09 0.38 -3.98
C MET A 83 8.91 0.55 -3.03
N VAL A 84 7.79 1.05 -3.55
CA VAL A 84 6.57 1.25 -2.78
C VAL A 84 5.43 0.58 -3.53
N VAL A 85 4.67 -0.25 -2.82
CA VAL A 85 3.41 -0.82 -3.30
C VAL A 85 2.28 -0.37 -2.39
N GLY A 86 1.11 -0.15 -2.96
CA GLY A 86 -0.02 0.28 -2.14
C GLY A 86 -1.33 0.33 -2.88
N TYR A 87 -2.35 0.75 -2.14
CA TYR A 87 -3.63 1.14 -2.68
C TYR A 87 -4.20 2.33 -1.91
N TYR A 88 -5.09 3.07 -2.56
CA TYR A 88 -6.01 3.97 -1.88
C TYR A 88 -7.43 3.71 -2.35
N SER A 89 -8.39 4.01 -1.47
CA SER A 89 -9.81 3.88 -1.75
C SER A 89 -10.57 5.11 -1.26
N TYR A 90 -11.59 5.54 -1.98
CA TYR A 90 -12.51 6.58 -1.53
C TYR A 90 -13.89 6.43 -2.18
N ARG A 91 -14.89 7.07 -1.59
CA ARG A 91 -16.26 7.13 -2.11
C ARG A 91 -16.38 8.22 -3.17
N MET A 92 -16.87 7.87 -4.35
CA MET A 92 -17.10 8.77 -5.46
C MET A 92 -18.46 9.49 -5.34
N PRO A 93 -18.68 10.58 -6.11
CA PRO A 93 -19.94 11.32 -6.10
C PRO A 93 -21.17 10.52 -6.52
N ASP A 94 -20.99 9.47 -7.34
CA ASP A 94 -22.03 8.54 -7.78
C ASP A 94 -22.34 7.45 -6.73
N ASN A 95 -21.83 7.60 -5.51
CA ASN A 95 -22.03 6.70 -4.39
C ASN A 95 -21.30 5.34 -4.49
N ARG A 96 -20.50 5.12 -5.54
CA ARG A 96 -19.63 3.94 -5.67
C ARG A 96 -18.29 4.20 -4.98
N TYR A 97 -17.53 3.15 -4.75
CA TYR A 97 -16.14 3.26 -4.30
C TYR A 97 -15.20 3.11 -5.48
N ILE A 98 -14.06 3.79 -5.42
CA ILE A 98 -12.92 3.51 -6.29
C ILE A 98 -11.76 3.05 -5.43
N THR A 99 -11.12 1.95 -5.82
CA THR A 99 -9.86 1.51 -5.24
C THR A 99 -8.81 1.45 -6.35
N VAL A 100 -7.67 2.10 -6.13
CA VAL A 100 -6.56 2.17 -7.07
C VAL A 100 -5.35 1.50 -6.46
N PHE A 101 -4.79 0.52 -7.17
CA PHE A 101 -3.55 -0.15 -6.82
C PHE A 101 -2.39 0.48 -7.59
N TYR A 102 -1.27 0.73 -6.91
CA TYR A 102 -0.13 1.42 -7.49
C TYR A 102 1.21 0.82 -7.07
N ASN A 103 2.21 1.11 -7.89
CA ASN A 103 3.62 0.96 -7.58
C ASN A 103 4.32 2.32 -7.71
N ALA A 104 5.32 2.59 -6.88
CA ALA A 104 6.24 3.70 -7.07
C ALA A 104 7.68 3.24 -6.85
N ASP A 105 8.57 3.65 -7.75
CA ASP A 105 10.00 3.31 -7.72
C ASP A 105 10.81 4.44 -8.39
N GLN A 106 12.02 4.14 -8.86
CA GLN A 106 12.88 5.09 -9.58
C GLN A 106 12.25 5.73 -10.83
N PHE A 107 11.22 5.11 -11.43
CA PHE A 107 10.50 5.67 -12.57
C PHE A 107 9.22 6.40 -12.16
N GLY A 108 9.06 6.69 -10.86
CA GLY A 108 7.92 7.41 -10.31
C GLY A 108 6.68 6.54 -10.07
N TYR A 109 5.57 7.20 -9.82
CA TYR A 109 4.28 6.57 -9.53
C TYR A 109 3.62 6.01 -10.79
N ARG A 110 3.11 4.78 -10.70
CA ARG A 110 2.34 4.12 -11.76
C ARG A 110 1.13 3.41 -11.16
N GLN A 111 -0.05 3.69 -11.73
CA GLN A 111 -1.26 2.95 -11.44
C GLN A 111 -1.22 1.60 -12.15
N ASN A 112 -1.47 0.52 -11.41
CA ASN A 112 -1.49 -0.85 -11.93
C ASN A 112 -2.90 -1.25 -12.38
N GLN A 113 -3.86 -1.08 -11.48
CA GLN A 113 -5.25 -1.52 -11.64
C GLN A 113 -6.16 -0.62 -10.81
N SER A 114 -7.42 -0.51 -11.23
CA SER A 114 -8.49 0.03 -10.39
C SER A 114 -9.73 -0.87 -10.43
N ILE A 115 -10.53 -0.80 -9.36
CA ILE A 115 -11.85 -1.42 -9.26
C ILE A 115 -12.87 -0.39 -8.77
N THR A 116 -14.13 -0.59 -9.15
CA THR A 116 -15.18 0.39 -8.84
C THR A 116 -16.48 -0.27 -8.35
N PRO A 117 -16.48 -0.90 -7.15
CA PRO A 117 -17.66 -1.56 -6.62
C PRO A 117 -18.69 -0.56 -6.07
N GLU A 118 -19.96 -0.96 -6.03
CA GLU A 118 -21.04 -0.18 -5.39
C GLU A 118 -20.99 -0.26 -3.85
N VAL A 119 -20.51 -1.38 -3.33
CA VAL A 119 -20.33 -1.63 -1.89
C VAL A 119 -18.87 -1.44 -1.51
N TYR A 120 -18.61 -1.04 -0.27
CA TYR A 120 -17.25 -0.90 0.24
C TYR A 120 -16.45 -2.20 0.04
N PRO A 121 -15.27 -2.15 -0.61
CA PRO A 121 -14.51 -3.35 -0.94
C PRO A 121 -13.87 -3.99 0.30
N ASN A 122 -13.68 -5.32 0.24
CA ASN A 122 -12.82 -6.02 1.19
C ASN A 122 -11.36 -5.75 0.86
N LEU A 123 -10.78 -4.74 1.51
CA LEU A 123 -9.41 -4.29 1.23
C LEU A 123 -8.36 -5.20 1.90
N PRO A 124 -7.27 -5.56 1.20
CA PRO A 124 -6.19 -6.35 1.77
C PRO A 124 -5.55 -5.67 2.98
N ARG A 125 -5.33 -6.42 4.06
CA ARG A 125 -4.70 -5.88 5.29
C ARG A 125 -3.18 -5.98 5.29
N SER A 126 -2.62 -6.70 4.32
CA SER A 126 -1.19 -6.88 4.08
C SER A 126 -0.94 -7.07 2.59
N ILE A 127 0.14 -6.47 2.08
CA ILE A 127 0.64 -6.72 0.72
C ILE A 127 1.98 -7.45 0.84
N GLU A 128 2.07 -8.60 0.18
CA GLU A 128 3.33 -9.34 0.06
C GLU A 128 4.30 -8.56 -0.82
N VAL A 129 5.53 -8.38 -0.34
CA VAL A 129 6.62 -7.77 -1.11
C VAL A 129 7.74 -8.79 -1.25
N PRO A 130 8.46 -8.81 -2.37
CA PRO A 130 9.69 -9.57 -2.48
C PRO A 130 10.67 -9.05 -1.42
N MET A 131 10.89 -9.83 -0.36
CA MET A 131 11.89 -9.50 0.64
C MET A 131 13.28 -9.63 0.02
N LEU A 132 14.15 -8.65 0.24
CA LEU A 132 15.57 -8.81 -0.02
C LEU A 132 16.05 -10.01 0.81
N LYS A 133 16.44 -11.09 0.14
CA LYS A 133 17.23 -12.14 0.79
C LYS A 133 18.60 -11.52 1.10
N GLU A 134 18.78 -11.10 2.34
CA GLU A 134 20.06 -10.62 2.84
C GLU A 134 21.08 -11.76 2.74
N SER A 135 22.16 -11.54 2.00
CA SER A 135 23.24 -12.50 1.76
C SER A 135 24.09 -12.70 3.02
N ASN A 136 23.54 -13.42 4.00
CA ASN A 136 24.27 -13.86 5.20
C ASN A 136 25.39 -14.89 4.90
N GLU A 137 25.60 -15.28 3.63
CA GLU A 137 26.61 -16.26 3.23
C GLU A 137 28.04 -15.70 3.14
N LEU A 138 28.25 -14.38 3.20
CA LEU A 138 29.59 -13.78 3.08
C LEU A 138 30.36 -13.60 4.41
N ARG A 139 29.75 -13.88 5.58
CA ARG A 139 30.44 -13.73 6.89
C ARG A 139 31.06 -15.02 7.44
N GLN A 140 30.84 -16.18 6.83
CA GLN A 140 31.37 -17.46 7.34
C GLN A 140 32.77 -17.82 6.81
N GLN A 141 33.36 -17.03 5.91
CA GLN A 141 34.60 -17.43 5.21
C GLN A 141 35.90 -16.78 5.70
N THR A 142 35.94 -16.27 6.94
CA THR A 142 37.21 -15.78 7.53
C THR A 142 37.36 -16.19 8.98
N THR A 143 37.52 -17.49 9.25
CA THR A 143 38.32 -17.97 10.38
C THR A 143 38.92 -19.34 10.04
N ALA A 144 40.00 -19.35 9.26
CA ALA A 144 40.85 -20.52 9.10
C ALA A 144 42.24 -20.20 9.67
N GLN A 145 42.52 -20.73 10.86
CA GLN A 145 43.84 -20.77 11.48
C GLN A 145 44.71 -21.84 10.77
N PRO A 146 46.04 -21.65 10.63
CA PRO A 146 46.90 -22.58 9.88
C PRO A 146 47.14 -23.89 10.66
N GLN A 147 46.91 -25.03 10.00
CA GLN A 147 47.19 -26.35 10.57
C GLN A 147 48.68 -26.73 10.44
N TYR A 148 49.35 -26.96 11.59
CA TYR A 148 50.60 -27.71 11.63
C TYR A 148 50.33 -29.21 11.49
N SER A 149 51.03 -29.85 10.55
CA SER A 149 50.94 -31.28 10.25
C SER A 149 51.78 -32.10 11.22
N ARG A 150 51.16 -33.09 11.88
CA ARG A 150 51.85 -34.18 12.58
C ARG A 150 51.42 -35.52 11.99
N ARG A 151 52.31 -36.16 11.24
CA ARG A 151 52.21 -37.56 10.80
C ARG A 151 52.49 -38.51 11.96
N GLN A 152 51.71 -39.60 12.09
CA GLN A 152 52.18 -41.00 12.22
C GLN A 152 50.99 -42.01 12.38
N PRO A 153 51.21 -43.34 12.21
CA PRO A 153 50.46 -44.19 11.26
C PRO A 153 49.43 -45.17 11.86
N SER A 154 48.68 -45.79 10.93
CA SER A 154 47.61 -46.78 11.08
C SER A 154 48.00 -48.13 11.68
N THR A 155 47.11 -48.71 12.48
CA THR A 155 47.01 -50.17 12.70
C THR A 155 45.56 -50.66 12.51
N THR A 156 45.47 -51.84 11.91
CA THR A 156 44.31 -52.60 11.43
C THR A 156 43.50 -53.21 12.58
N THR A 157 42.16 -53.37 12.42
CA THR A 157 41.43 -54.66 12.55
C THR A 157 39.91 -54.47 12.41
N SER A 158 39.35 -55.36 11.59
CA SER A 158 37.99 -55.78 11.27
C SER A 158 36.88 -55.54 12.32
N THR A 159 35.67 -55.16 11.88
CA THR A 159 34.48 -56.05 11.89
C THR A 159 33.24 -55.40 11.24
N THR A 160 32.45 -56.30 10.65
CA THR A 160 31.25 -56.22 9.82
C THR A 160 30.01 -55.54 10.44
N SER A 161 29.27 -54.77 9.65
CA SER A 161 27.81 -54.93 9.47
C SER A 161 27.26 -53.98 8.39
N THR A 162 26.65 -54.60 7.37
CA THR A 162 25.31 -54.31 6.77
C THR A 162 24.76 -52.88 6.92
N SER A 163 24.17 -52.21 5.91
CA SER A 163 23.33 -52.70 4.81
C SER A 163 22.97 -51.54 3.84
N SER A 164 22.90 -51.89 2.56
CA SER A 164 21.96 -51.43 1.53
C SER A 164 21.67 -49.93 1.31
N SER A 165 22.20 -49.49 0.17
CA SER A 165 21.64 -48.59 -0.84
C SER A 165 20.14 -48.74 -1.14
N SER A 166 19.47 -47.61 -1.40
CA SER A 166 18.65 -47.30 -2.60
C SER A 166 17.74 -46.10 -2.25
N SER A 167 17.89 -44.92 -2.84
CA SER A 167 17.16 -44.46 -4.05
C SER A 167 15.66 -44.81 -3.96
N SER A 168 14.69 -43.91 -4.09
CA SER A 168 14.54 -42.79 -5.02
C SER A 168 13.17 -42.13 -4.77
N THR A 169 12.90 -41.00 -5.45
CA THR A 169 11.58 -40.59 -5.99
C THR A 169 10.43 -40.43 -4.98
N SER A 170 9.77 -39.29 -4.79
CA SER A 170 9.10 -38.35 -5.71
C SER A 170 7.74 -38.08 -5.06
N SER A 171 7.10 -36.97 -5.44
CA SER A 171 5.65 -36.75 -5.34
C SER A 171 5.13 -36.10 -4.05
N SER A 172 4.78 -34.83 -4.19
CA SER A 172 3.41 -34.30 -4.07
C SER A 172 2.56 -34.56 -2.80
N VAL A 173 1.83 -33.49 -2.46
CA VAL A 173 0.46 -33.42 -1.90
C VAL A 173 0.33 -32.79 -0.49
N ASN A 174 -0.34 -31.63 -0.49
CA ASN A 174 -1.31 -31.05 0.47
C ASN A 174 -1.51 -31.70 1.85
N TYR A 175 -1.56 -30.89 2.93
CA TYR A 175 -2.81 -30.49 3.62
C TYR A 175 -2.55 -29.71 4.92
N ALA A 176 -3.60 -28.99 5.34
CA ALA A 176 -4.05 -28.74 6.72
C ALA A 176 -3.51 -27.51 7.47
N SER A 177 -4.39 -26.51 7.49
CA SER A 177 -4.61 -25.57 8.59
C SER A 177 -4.65 -26.24 9.97
N SER A 178 -3.97 -25.66 10.96
CA SER A 178 -4.27 -25.91 12.37
C SER A 178 -4.21 -24.61 13.18
N LEU A 179 -5.35 -24.26 13.80
CA LEU A 179 -5.45 -23.29 14.89
C LEU A 179 -4.82 -23.88 16.16
N PRO A 180 -4.15 -23.09 17.01
CA PRO A 180 -3.80 -23.53 18.36
C PRO A 180 -4.98 -23.39 19.33
N LYS A 181 -5.18 -24.46 20.11
CA LYS A 181 -6.18 -24.65 21.16
C LYS A 181 -5.73 -23.93 22.45
N ALA A 182 -6.66 -23.21 23.09
CA ALA A 182 -6.43 -22.51 24.35
C ALA A 182 -6.23 -23.47 25.54
N THR A 183 -5.22 -23.20 26.36
CA THR A 183 -4.92 -23.90 27.61
C THR A 183 -5.42 -23.06 28.79
N SER A 184 -6.39 -23.57 29.54
CA SER A 184 -6.82 -23.01 30.82
C SER A 184 -5.97 -23.58 31.97
N LEU A 185 -5.54 -22.71 32.89
CA LEU A 185 -4.84 -23.09 34.13
C LEU A 185 -5.78 -23.04 35.34
N PRO A 186 -5.58 -23.89 36.36
CA PRO A 186 -6.59 -24.20 37.37
C PRO A 186 -6.64 -23.22 38.57
N THR A 187 -7.85 -23.09 39.10
CA THR A 187 -8.23 -22.37 40.34
C THR A 187 -7.61 -23.01 41.58
N ARG A 188 -6.90 -22.20 42.41
CA ARG A 188 -6.46 -22.58 43.76
C ARG A 188 -7.34 -21.91 44.82
N ARG A 189 -8.08 -22.71 45.59
CA ARG A 189 -8.93 -22.35 46.73
C ARG A 189 -8.20 -22.57 48.08
N GLY A 190 -8.52 -21.73 49.08
CA GLY A 190 -8.27 -21.89 50.53
C GLY A 190 -7.52 -20.71 51.14
N ARG A 191 -8.14 -19.80 51.92
CA ARG A 191 -8.44 -19.84 53.39
C ARG A 191 -7.18 -20.25 54.20
N TYR A 192 -6.65 -19.49 55.15
CA TYR A 192 -7.21 -18.56 56.15
C TYR A 192 -6.56 -17.19 56.13
#